data_AF-A0A522DJA8-F1
#
_entry.id   AF-A0A522DJA8-F1
#
_cell.length_a   1.000
_cell.length_b   1.000
_cell.length_c   1.000
_cell.angle_alpha   90.00
_cell.angle_beta   90.00
_cell.angle_gamma   90.00
#
_symmetry.space_group_name_H-M   'P 1'
#
loop_
_entity.id
_entity.type
_entity.pdbx_description
1 polymer ?
#
loop_
_entity_poly.entity_id
_entity_poly.type
_entity_poly.pdbx_seq_one_letter_code
_entity_poly.pdbx_strand_id
1 'polypeptide(L)'
;MLLFVNVLHAAYLGIVASIEGRQTRDEQVLLNPPLSETQHKQLKHAVHNLVNACTVFVQKLPTDYVLYAGGSHQGHELNYSIDQSGDVATEFTVKINIPNQPVVLALGAYDASVWRIYKTANTDLVGVLVSGYESQKVIGLDPKIPLLTATYEEKSPCGYFYIGDGRILDQADKTLNAILGKSPQLYYQAADGQIVFGEPFEISEFPSSREIIGEVNAPLAGQLGINALIEAGALRPATVRDLNDYYEATGLVNTKKRINGLVSKTSVDLIKSYVVLKSITIPAGLFGKNAVIFIVAKGVLYPLGNPGHSTIYDMNSLSCAGVWCER
;
A
#
# COMPACT_ATOMS: atom_id res chain seq x y z
N MET A 1 -23.56 -29.85 -5.22
CA MET A 1 -23.84 -28.40 -5.30
C MET A 1 -25.31 -28.05 -5.57
N LEU A 2 -26.26 -28.96 -5.25
CA LEU A 2 -27.72 -28.74 -5.45
C LEU A 2 -28.54 -28.79 -4.13
N LEU A 3 -27.89 -29.05 -2.99
CA LEU A 3 -28.57 -29.18 -1.69
C LEU A 3 -28.61 -27.87 -0.88
N PHE A 4 -27.81 -26.87 -1.24
CA PHE A 4 -27.75 -25.59 -0.50
C PHE A 4 -28.70 -24.51 -1.03
N VAL A 5 -29.23 -24.65 -2.25
CA VAL A 5 -30.15 -23.66 -2.84
C VAL A 5 -31.57 -23.79 -2.28
N ASN A 6 -31.98 -24.98 -1.85
CA ASN A 6 -33.34 -25.21 -1.32
C ASN A 6 -33.57 -24.62 0.08
N VAL A 7 -32.52 -24.39 0.87
CA VAL A 7 -32.66 -23.87 2.24
C VAL A 7 -32.89 -22.35 2.25
N LEU A 8 -32.31 -21.61 1.29
CA LEU A 8 -32.51 -20.15 1.21
C LEU A 8 -33.85 -19.75 0.59
N HIS A 9 -34.41 -20.54 -0.33
CA HIS A 9 -35.73 -20.23 -0.91
C HIS A 9 -36.88 -20.42 0.10
N ALA A 10 -36.75 -21.38 1.03
CA ALA A 10 -37.73 -21.58 2.10
C ALA A 10 -37.72 -20.44 3.15
N ALA A 11 -36.57 -19.83 3.40
CA ALA A 11 -36.43 -18.74 4.37
C ALA A 11 -37.05 -17.42 3.86
N TYR A 12 -37.06 -17.17 2.55
CA TYR A 12 -37.61 -15.94 1.97
C TYR A 12 -39.15 -15.96 1.87
N LEU A 13 -39.74 -17.13 1.58
CA LEU A 13 -41.20 -17.28 1.48
C LEU A 13 -41.92 -17.26 2.83
N GLY A 14 -41.25 -17.65 3.93
CA GLY A 14 -41.84 -17.63 5.27
C GLY A 14 -42.05 -16.23 5.87
N ILE A 15 -41.34 -15.21 5.37
CA ILE A 15 -41.41 -13.85 5.90
C ILE A 15 -42.58 -13.05 5.30
N VAL A 16 -43.04 -13.41 4.10
CA VAL A 16 -44.10 -12.65 3.39
C VAL A 16 -45.52 -13.04 3.84
N ALA A 17 -45.72 -14.24 4.41
CA ALA A 17 -47.05 -14.74 4.78
C ALA A 17 -47.61 -14.22 6.12
N SER A 18 -46.89 -13.38 6.87
CA SER A 18 -47.26 -12.99 8.24
C SER A 18 -48.07 -11.68 8.35
N ILE A 19 -48.50 -11.07 7.24
CA ILE A 19 -49.15 -9.74 7.26
C ILE A 19 -50.69 -9.78 7.06
N GLU A 20 -51.30 -10.90 6.65
CA GLU A 20 -52.77 -10.93 6.47
C GLU A 20 -53.43 -12.20 7.04
N GLY A 21 -54.32 -12.02 8.02
CA GLY A 21 -55.53 -12.84 8.13
C GLY A 21 -55.64 -13.91 9.24
N ARG A 22 -56.45 -13.57 10.25
CA ARG A 22 -57.36 -14.39 11.09
C ARG A 22 -57.15 -15.93 11.24
N GLN A 23 -56.98 -16.30 12.51
CA GLN A 23 -57.24 -17.59 13.16
C GLN A 23 -58.27 -18.52 12.50
N THR A 24 -57.87 -19.76 12.23
CA THR A 24 -58.58 -20.98 12.67
C THR A 24 -57.56 -22.03 13.12
N ARG A 25 -57.93 -22.81 14.13
CA ARG A 25 -57.12 -23.80 14.84
C ARG A 25 -56.91 -25.06 13.98
N ASP A 26 -55.80 -25.73 14.27
CA ASP A 26 -55.42 -27.09 13.87
C ASP A 26 -54.71 -27.23 12.52
N GLU A 27 -53.47 -26.73 12.44
CA GLU A 27 -52.40 -27.44 11.73
C GLU A 27 -51.02 -27.03 12.28
N GLN A 28 -50.11 -28.00 12.35
CA GLN A 28 -48.84 -27.95 13.05
C GLN A 28 -47.93 -26.81 12.57
N VAL A 29 -47.85 -25.77 13.39
CA VAL A 29 -46.82 -24.74 13.29
C VAL A 29 -45.50 -25.31 13.83
N LEU A 30 -44.71 -25.93 12.94
CA LEU A 30 -43.26 -26.08 13.11
C LEU A 30 -42.62 -24.68 12.96
N LEU A 31 -42.82 -23.83 13.97
CA LEU A 31 -42.02 -22.61 14.13
C LEU A 31 -40.59 -23.06 14.36
N ASN A 32 -39.71 -22.72 13.41
CA ASN A 32 -38.27 -22.84 13.61
C ASN A 32 -37.92 -22.25 14.99
N PRO A 33 -37.24 -23.00 15.87
CA PRO A 33 -36.90 -22.50 17.19
C PRO A 33 -36.07 -21.21 17.04
N PRO A 34 -36.24 -20.23 17.96
CA PRO A 34 -35.46 -19.00 17.92
C PRO A 34 -33.98 -19.38 17.96
N LEU A 35 -33.23 -18.87 16.98
CA LEU A 35 -31.79 -19.12 16.85
C LEU A 35 -31.11 -18.83 18.18
N SER A 36 -30.36 -19.81 18.68
CA SER A 36 -29.55 -19.64 19.89
C SER A 36 -28.59 -18.46 19.73
N GLU A 37 -28.15 -17.89 20.85
CA GLU A 37 -27.22 -16.75 20.86
C GLU A 37 -25.92 -17.05 20.10
N THR A 38 -25.45 -18.30 20.16
CA THR A 38 -24.31 -18.81 19.38
C THR A 38 -24.61 -18.85 17.88
N GLN A 39 -25.78 -19.31 17.48
CA GLN A 39 -26.21 -19.33 16.07
C GLN A 39 -26.43 -17.91 15.52
N HIS A 40 -26.95 -16.98 16.34
CA HIS A 40 -27.04 -15.56 15.98
C HIS A 40 -25.66 -14.94 15.78
N LYS A 41 -24.69 -15.27 16.65
CA LYS A 41 -23.31 -14.78 16.52
C LYS A 41 -22.62 -15.37 15.29
N GLN A 42 -22.80 -16.66 15.03
CA GLN A 42 -22.28 -17.32 13.83
C GLN A 42 -22.93 -16.80 12.54
N LEU A 43 -24.24 -16.55 12.54
CA LEU A 43 -24.95 -15.99 11.40
C LEU A 43 -24.57 -14.53 11.16
N LYS A 44 -24.47 -13.70 12.20
CA LYS A 44 -23.95 -12.33 12.08
C LYS A 44 -22.51 -12.32 11.57
N HIS A 45 -21.66 -13.23 12.03
CA HIS A 45 -20.29 -13.34 11.54
C HIS A 45 -20.26 -13.83 10.08
N ALA A 46 -21.09 -14.79 9.71
CA ALA A 46 -21.22 -15.27 8.33
C ALA A 46 -21.77 -14.20 7.38
N VAL A 47 -22.80 -13.44 7.79
CA VAL A 47 -23.39 -12.35 7.01
C VAL A 47 -22.43 -11.16 6.88
N HIS A 48 -21.69 -10.84 7.94
CA HIS A 48 -20.64 -9.83 7.90
C HIS A 48 -19.43 -10.28 7.05
N ASN A 49 -19.15 -11.59 7.01
CA ASN A 49 -18.16 -12.16 6.10
C ASN A 49 -18.66 -12.26 4.64
N LEU A 50 -19.98 -12.20 4.42
CA LEU A 50 -20.63 -12.20 3.10
C LEU A 50 -20.70 -10.81 2.45
N VAL A 51 -20.58 -9.72 3.22
CA VAL A 51 -20.59 -8.35 2.71
C VAL A 51 -19.32 -7.63 3.16
N ASN A 52 -18.27 -7.77 2.34
CA ASN A 52 -17.03 -7.02 2.50
C ASN A 52 -16.83 -6.07 1.30
N ALA A 53 -15.74 -5.29 1.32
CA ALA A 53 -15.44 -4.33 0.25
C ALA A 53 -15.39 -4.97 -1.15
N CYS A 54 -14.95 -6.24 -1.25
CA CYS A 54 -14.89 -6.98 -2.51
C CYS A 54 -16.30 -7.27 -3.03
N THR A 55 -17.20 -7.80 -2.19
CA THR A 55 -18.58 -8.07 -2.59
C THR A 55 -19.31 -6.80 -3.00
N VAL A 56 -19.11 -5.70 -2.26
CA VAL A 56 -19.70 -4.38 -2.59
C VAL A 56 -19.17 -3.85 -3.92
N PHE A 57 -17.89 -4.02 -4.21
CA PHE A 57 -17.29 -3.65 -5.49
C PHE A 57 -17.91 -4.45 -6.65
N VAL A 58 -17.94 -5.79 -6.52
CA VAL A 58 -18.47 -6.69 -7.56
C VAL A 58 -19.94 -6.40 -7.88
N GLN A 59 -20.76 -6.09 -6.87
CA GLN A 59 -22.18 -5.75 -7.06
C GLN A 59 -22.41 -4.46 -7.87
N LYS A 60 -21.42 -3.58 -7.98
CA LYS A 60 -21.51 -2.34 -8.77
C LYS A 60 -21.09 -2.53 -10.23
N LEU A 61 -20.47 -3.66 -10.57
CA LEU A 61 -20.01 -3.94 -11.92
C LEU A 61 -21.16 -4.44 -12.80
N PRO A 62 -21.18 -4.11 -14.11
CA PRO A 62 -22.07 -4.79 -15.04
C PRO A 62 -21.72 -6.27 -15.16
N THR A 63 -22.59 -7.09 -15.74
CA THR A 63 -22.30 -8.53 -15.91
C THR A 63 -21.38 -8.81 -17.09
N ASP A 64 -21.38 -7.95 -18.10
CA ASP A 64 -20.78 -8.11 -19.44
C ASP A 64 -19.54 -7.22 -19.64
N TYR A 65 -18.63 -7.22 -18.67
CA TYR A 65 -17.33 -6.53 -18.82
C TYR A 65 -16.19 -7.47 -19.25
N VAL A 66 -15.22 -6.88 -19.93
CA VAL A 66 -13.89 -7.47 -20.10
C VAL A 66 -12.99 -7.10 -18.93
N LEU A 67 -12.14 -8.04 -18.51
CA LEU A 67 -11.18 -7.84 -17.43
C LEU A 67 -9.76 -7.83 -18.00
N TYR A 68 -9.03 -6.75 -17.77
CA TYR A 68 -7.60 -6.68 -18.03
C TYR A 68 -6.84 -6.43 -16.75
N ALA A 69 -5.66 -7.03 -16.63
CA ALA A 69 -4.78 -6.84 -15.49
C ALA A 69 -3.44 -6.25 -15.92
N GLY A 70 -2.84 -5.40 -15.09
CA GLY A 70 -1.52 -4.87 -15.40
C GLY A 70 -0.77 -4.31 -14.21
N GLY A 71 0.56 -4.28 -14.31
CA GLY A 71 1.42 -3.82 -13.24
C GLY A 71 2.84 -4.34 -13.36
N SER A 72 3.60 -4.19 -12.29
CA SER A 72 4.98 -4.66 -12.13
C SER A 72 5.30 -4.68 -10.63
N HIS A 73 6.55 -4.96 -10.26
CA HIS A 73 6.98 -4.77 -8.88
C HIS A 73 6.85 -3.31 -8.43
N GLN A 74 7.29 -2.37 -9.27
CA GLN A 74 7.33 -0.94 -8.97
C GLN A 74 7.14 -0.10 -10.24
N GLY A 75 6.65 1.12 -10.07
CA GLY A 75 6.53 2.13 -11.13
C GLY A 75 7.77 3.02 -11.25
N HIS A 76 7.58 4.23 -11.77
CA HIS A 76 8.60 5.27 -11.78
C HIS A 76 8.77 5.86 -10.37
N GLU A 77 9.99 5.93 -9.84
CA GLU A 77 10.23 6.49 -8.50
C GLU A 77 9.78 7.96 -8.42
N LEU A 78 9.05 8.30 -7.36
CA LEU A 78 8.72 9.67 -7.01
C LEU A 78 9.78 10.24 -6.05
N ASN A 79 9.54 11.43 -5.54
CA ASN A 79 10.40 12.08 -4.54
C ASN A 79 9.71 12.31 -3.19
N TYR A 80 8.60 11.60 -2.96
CA TYR A 80 7.80 11.66 -1.74
C TYR A 80 7.25 10.26 -1.44
N SER A 81 6.76 10.06 -0.22
CA SER A 81 6.04 8.83 0.17
C SER A 81 4.54 9.11 0.28
N ILE A 82 3.72 8.08 0.11
CA ILE A 82 2.26 8.13 0.23
C ILE A 82 1.74 7.34 1.44
N ASP A 83 2.65 6.78 2.24
CA ASP A 83 2.34 6.01 3.43
C ASP A 83 3.47 6.08 4.48
N GLN A 84 3.46 5.11 5.41
CA GLN A 84 4.42 5.00 6.51
C GLN A 84 5.36 3.81 6.36
N SER A 85 5.40 3.14 5.20
CA SER A 85 6.28 1.98 4.96
C SER A 85 7.75 2.37 5.17
N GLY A 86 8.07 3.64 4.92
CA GLY A 86 9.42 4.17 4.91
C GLY A 86 10.02 4.13 3.52
N ASP A 87 9.30 3.64 2.51
CA ASP A 87 9.71 3.62 1.11
C ASP A 87 9.25 4.85 0.33
N VAL A 88 9.96 5.10 -0.76
CA VAL A 88 9.58 6.14 -1.71
C VAL A 88 8.41 5.62 -2.52
N ALA A 89 7.38 6.44 -2.70
CA ALA A 89 6.27 6.05 -3.56
C ALA A 89 6.74 5.97 -5.02
N THR A 90 6.08 5.16 -5.81
CA THR A 90 6.26 5.09 -7.26
C THR A 90 4.99 5.51 -7.99
N GLU A 91 5.09 5.81 -9.29
CA GLU A 91 3.95 6.18 -10.13
C GLU A 91 3.84 5.27 -11.35
N PHE A 92 2.60 4.91 -11.66
CA PHE A 92 2.23 4.28 -12.92
C PHE A 92 1.39 5.23 -13.76
N THR A 93 1.75 5.40 -15.03
CA THR A 93 0.90 5.99 -16.05
C THR A 93 0.13 4.87 -16.76
N VAL A 94 -1.19 4.88 -16.59
CA VAL A 94 -2.11 3.91 -17.18
C VAL A 94 -2.92 4.56 -18.29
N LYS A 95 -2.73 4.12 -19.53
CA LYS A 95 -3.45 4.61 -20.72
C LYS A 95 -4.45 3.55 -21.20
N ILE A 96 -5.70 3.93 -21.38
CA ILE A 96 -6.79 3.01 -21.74
C ILE A 96 -7.50 3.51 -23.00
N ASN A 97 -7.46 2.70 -24.06
CA ASN A 97 -8.17 2.97 -25.30
C ASN A 97 -8.80 1.70 -25.85
N ILE A 98 -9.94 1.34 -25.27
CA ILE A 98 -10.68 0.13 -25.58
C ILE A 98 -12.12 0.55 -25.84
N PRO A 99 -12.47 0.92 -27.09
CA PRO A 99 -13.80 1.41 -27.40
C PRO A 99 -14.83 0.26 -27.45
N ASN A 100 -16.10 0.61 -27.22
CA ASN A 100 -17.28 -0.23 -27.47
C ASN A 100 -17.47 -1.46 -26.56
N GLN A 101 -16.79 -1.53 -25.42
CA GLN A 101 -17.00 -2.59 -24.44
C GLN A 101 -16.74 -2.09 -23.01
N PRO A 102 -17.53 -2.54 -22.01
CA PRO A 102 -17.26 -2.22 -20.61
C PRO A 102 -15.95 -2.86 -20.13
N VAL A 103 -15.06 -2.06 -19.53
CA VAL A 103 -13.74 -2.50 -19.08
C VAL A 103 -13.64 -2.42 -17.56
N VAL A 104 -13.15 -3.50 -16.94
CA VAL A 104 -12.64 -3.48 -15.57
C VAL A 104 -11.12 -3.67 -15.61
N LEU A 105 -10.40 -2.84 -14.86
CA LEU A 105 -8.96 -2.97 -14.69
C LEU A 105 -8.60 -3.54 -13.31
N ALA A 106 -7.66 -4.46 -13.31
CA ALA A 106 -6.99 -5.00 -12.13
C ALA A 106 -5.52 -4.58 -12.14
N LEU A 107 -5.17 -3.57 -11.36
CA LEU A 107 -3.83 -2.98 -11.31
C LEU A 107 -3.10 -3.45 -10.05
N GLY A 108 -1.84 -3.87 -10.17
CA GLY A 108 -1.12 -4.45 -9.05
C GLY A 108 0.37 -4.13 -9.01
N ALA A 109 0.84 -3.54 -7.90
CA ALA A 109 2.25 -3.24 -7.66
C ALA A 109 2.69 -3.70 -6.27
N TYR A 110 3.96 -4.11 -6.10
CA TYR A 110 4.45 -4.49 -4.78
C TYR A 110 4.62 -3.23 -3.90
N ASP A 111 5.36 -2.25 -4.42
CA ASP A 111 5.70 -0.99 -3.75
C ASP A 111 4.51 -0.03 -3.64
N ALA A 112 4.62 0.93 -2.71
CA ALA A 112 3.66 2.01 -2.54
C ALA A 112 3.54 2.79 -3.85
N SER A 113 2.35 2.82 -4.46
CA SER A 113 2.19 3.31 -5.83
C SER A 113 0.99 4.22 -6.05
N VAL A 114 1.20 5.26 -6.86
CA VAL A 114 0.16 6.14 -7.40
C VAL A 114 -0.16 5.69 -8.83
N TRP A 115 -1.42 5.34 -9.09
CA TRP A 115 -1.93 4.96 -10.40
C TRP A 115 -2.61 6.14 -11.07
N ARG A 116 -1.98 6.66 -12.12
CA ARG A 116 -2.52 7.76 -12.93
C ARG A 116 -3.25 7.22 -14.13
N ILE A 117 -4.57 7.35 -14.11
CA ILE A 117 -5.44 6.75 -15.12
C ILE A 117 -5.85 7.78 -16.17
N TYR A 118 -5.64 7.41 -17.43
CA TYR A 118 -6.07 8.12 -18.62
C TYR A 118 -6.92 7.21 -19.48
N LYS A 119 -8.02 7.73 -20.01
CA LYS A 119 -8.86 6.99 -20.96
C LYS A 119 -9.28 7.84 -22.13
N THR A 120 -9.50 7.22 -23.28
CA THR A 120 -10.19 7.88 -24.40
C THR A 120 -11.68 8.06 -24.08
N ALA A 121 -12.32 9.05 -24.73
CA ALA A 121 -13.75 9.35 -24.49
C ALA A 121 -14.66 8.15 -24.77
N ASN A 122 -14.31 7.33 -25.76
CA ASN A 122 -15.08 6.17 -26.19
C ASN A 122 -14.79 4.89 -25.38
N THR A 123 -13.87 4.96 -24.41
CA THR A 123 -13.60 3.85 -23.49
C THR A 123 -14.58 3.92 -22.32
N ASP A 124 -15.35 2.85 -22.15
CA ASP A 124 -16.29 2.66 -21.04
C ASP A 124 -15.59 1.92 -19.88
N LEU A 125 -14.91 2.67 -19.02
CA LEU A 125 -14.26 2.13 -17.82
C LEU A 125 -15.31 2.03 -16.69
N VAL A 126 -15.65 0.80 -16.31
CA VAL A 126 -16.75 0.52 -15.37
C VAL A 126 -16.30 0.05 -13.99
N GLY A 127 -15.01 -0.17 -13.79
CA GLY A 127 -14.45 -0.46 -12.48
C GLY A 127 -12.93 -0.55 -12.46
N VAL A 128 -12.33 -0.18 -11.33
CA VAL A 128 -10.90 -0.30 -11.10
C VAL A 128 -10.66 -1.00 -9.77
N LEU A 129 -9.79 -2.01 -9.80
CA LEU A 129 -9.26 -2.66 -8.62
C LEU A 129 -7.76 -2.39 -8.59
N VAL A 130 -7.27 -1.80 -7.50
CA VAL A 130 -5.83 -1.63 -7.25
C VAL A 130 -5.40 -2.49 -6.07
N SER A 131 -4.23 -3.11 -6.19
CA SER A 131 -3.71 -4.03 -5.20
C SER A 131 -2.20 -3.94 -5.05
N GLY A 132 -1.70 -4.40 -3.91
CA GLY A 132 -0.27 -4.40 -3.66
C GLY A 132 0.13 -4.91 -2.30
N TYR A 133 1.43 -4.98 -2.05
CA TYR A 133 1.92 -5.21 -0.69
C TYR A 133 1.72 -3.94 0.13
N GLU A 134 2.22 -2.81 -0.38
CA GLU A 134 2.15 -1.49 0.23
C GLU A 134 0.95 -0.67 -0.28
N SER A 135 0.85 0.59 0.17
CA SER A 135 -0.30 1.46 -0.09
C SER A 135 -0.48 1.82 -1.56
N GLN A 136 -1.74 1.84 -2.02
CA GLN A 136 -2.08 2.14 -3.41
C GLN A 136 -3.02 3.33 -3.47
N LYS A 137 -2.70 4.32 -4.31
CA LYS A 137 -3.53 5.53 -4.54
C LYS A 137 -3.89 5.65 -6.02
N VAL A 138 -5.09 6.14 -6.33
CA VAL A 138 -5.55 6.33 -7.71
C VAL A 138 -5.88 7.78 -7.96
N ILE A 139 -5.45 8.30 -9.11
CA ILE A 139 -5.79 9.63 -9.62
C ILE A 139 -6.29 9.55 -11.07
N GLY A 140 -7.09 10.54 -11.47
CA GLY A 140 -7.67 10.59 -12.83
C GLY A 140 -8.91 9.70 -13.02
N LEU A 141 -9.45 9.12 -11.94
CA LEU A 141 -10.65 8.30 -11.98
C LEU A 141 -11.90 9.15 -11.72
N ASP A 142 -12.94 9.00 -12.57
CA ASP A 142 -14.26 9.59 -12.31
C ASP A 142 -14.83 9.02 -10.99
N PRO A 143 -15.29 9.86 -10.04
CA PRO A 143 -15.84 9.39 -8.76
C PRO A 143 -17.02 8.41 -8.86
N LYS A 144 -17.70 8.35 -10.01
CA LYS A 144 -18.79 7.38 -10.25
C LYS A 144 -18.28 5.98 -10.56
N ILE A 145 -17.04 5.85 -11.01
CA ILE A 145 -16.45 4.54 -11.31
C ILE A 145 -16.09 3.87 -9.98
N PRO A 146 -16.59 2.65 -9.71
CA PRO A 146 -16.24 1.94 -8.49
C PRO A 146 -14.73 1.67 -8.45
N LEU A 147 -14.14 1.95 -7.28
CA LEU A 147 -12.75 1.67 -6.96
C LEU A 147 -12.68 0.69 -5.78
N LEU A 148 -11.92 -0.38 -5.92
CA LEU A 148 -11.53 -1.26 -4.82
C LEU A 148 -10.01 -1.16 -4.61
N THR A 149 -9.60 -0.79 -3.40
CA THR A 149 -8.21 -0.89 -2.96
C THR A 149 -8.06 -2.13 -2.07
N ALA A 150 -7.12 -3.01 -2.39
CA ALA A 150 -6.90 -4.25 -1.67
C ALA A 150 -5.40 -4.50 -1.46
N THR A 151 -4.87 -4.07 -0.32
CA THR A 151 -3.43 -4.17 -0.01
C THR A 151 -3.15 -5.11 1.17
N TYR A 152 -1.90 -5.59 1.26
CA TYR A 152 -1.45 -6.38 2.39
C TYR A 152 -1.34 -5.54 3.67
N GLU A 153 -0.75 -4.35 3.60
CA GLU A 153 -0.55 -3.47 4.76
C GLU A 153 -1.88 -3.03 5.41
N GLU A 154 -2.90 -2.73 4.61
CA GLU A 154 -4.24 -2.39 5.11
C GLU A 154 -5.06 -3.62 5.53
N LYS A 155 -4.47 -4.83 5.45
CA LYS A 155 -5.08 -6.11 5.82
C LYS A 155 -6.42 -6.34 5.11
N SER A 156 -6.45 -6.06 3.80
CA SER A 156 -7.68 -6.17 3.02
C SER A 156 -8.29 -7.59 3.13
N PRO A 157 -9.60 -7.71 3.37
CA PRO A 157 -10.29 -8.99 3.38
C PRO A 157 -10.38 -9.63 1.99
N CYS A 158 -10.05 -8.87 0.93
CA CYS A 158 -10.00 -9.36 -0.45
C CYS A 158 -8.69 -10.10 -0.77
N GLY A 159 -7.74 -10.16 0.17
CA GLY A 159 -6.36 -10.49 -0.14
C GLY A 159 -5.67 -9.37 -0.92
N TYR A 160 -4.53 -9.69 -1.49
CA TYR A 160 -3.76 -8.76 -2.32
C TYR A 160 -3.06 -9.52 -3.46
N PHE A 161 -2.63 -8.78 -4.47
CA PHE A 161 -1.77 -9.24 -5.55
C PHE A 161 -0.94 -8.09 -6.11
N TYR A 162 0.09 -8.45 -6.84
CA TYR A 162 0.79 -7.55 -7.75
C TYR A 162 1.12 -8.33 -9.02
N ILE A 163 1.39 -7.63 -10.13
CA ILE A 163 1.69 -8.29 -11.40
C ILE A 163 3.19 -8.53 -11.50
N GLY A 164 3.55 -9.78 -11.78
CA GLY A 164 4.93 -10.26 -11.95
C GLY A 164 4.96 -11.49 -12.86
N ASP A 165 6.01 -12.28 -12.79
CA ASP A 165 6.17 -13.49 -13.59
C ASP A 165 5.97 -14.79 -12.78
N GLY A 166 5.85 -15.91 -13.51
CA GLY A 166 5.74 -17.25 -12.93
C GLY A 166 4.71 -17.36 -11.81
N ARG A 167 5.17 -17.76 -10.62
CA ARG A 167 4.29 -17.98 -9.45
C ARG A 167 3.57 -16.72 -8.98
N ILE A 168 4.14 -15.54 -9.21
CA ILE A 168 3.52 -14.26 -8.83
C ILE A 168 2.28 -14.04 -9.69
N LEU A 169 2.40 -14.28 -11.00
CA LEU A 169 1.27 -14.18 -11.94
C LEU A 169 0.17 -15.18 -11.60
N ASP A 170 0.54 -16.43 -11.30
CA ASP A 170 -0.41 -17.47 -10.89
C ASP A 170 -1.19 -17.09 -9.61
N GLN A 171 -0.52 -16.44 -8.66
CA GLN A 171 -1.16 -15.96 -7.44
C GLN A 171 -2.09 -14.78 -7.71
N ALA A 172 -1.69 -13.85 -8.59
CA ALA A 172 -2.54 -12.75 -9.02
C ALA A 172 -3.81 -13.25 -9.71
N ASP A 173 -3.70 -14.23 -10.62
CA ASP A 173 -4.85 -14.83 -11.30
C ASP A 173 -5.83 -15.46 -10.30
N LYS A 174 -5.32 -16.25 -9.34
CA LYS A 174 -6.14 -16.88 -8.29
C LYS A 174 -6.84 -15.84 -7.43
N THR A 175 -6.13 -14.79 -6.99
CA THR A 175 -6.72 -13.73 -6.17
C THR A 175 -7.82 -12.99 -6.97
N LEU A 176 -7.55 -12.64 -8.23
CA LEU A 176 -8.52 -11.97 -9.09
C LEU A 176 -9.75 -12.83 -9.38
N ASN A 177 -9.55 -14.13 -9.64
CA ASN A 177 -10.64 -15.07 -9.85
C ASN A 177 -11.50 -15.22 -8.57
N ALA A 178 -10.87 -15.25 -7.39
CA ALA A 178 -11.59 -15.30 -6.12
C ALA A 178 -12.43 -14.04 -5.86
N ILE A 179 -11.96 -12.87 -6.28
CA ILE A 179 -12.69 -11.59 -6.12
C ILE A 179 -13.78 -11.44 -7.18
N LEU A 180 -13.45 -11.62 -8.46
CA LEU A 180 -14.27 -11.23 -9.61
C LEU A 180 -15.01 -12.41 -10.26
N GLY A 181 -14.74 -13.64 -9.83
CA GLY A 181 -15.32 -14.86 -10.39
C GLY A 181 -14.81 -15.21 -11.80
N LYS A 182 -13.82 -14.48 -12.33
CA LYS A 182 -13.20 -14.73 -13.63
C LYS A 182 -11.76 -14.23 -13.69
N SER A 183 -10.96 -14.87 -14.52
CA SER A 183 -9.58 -14.48 -14.80
C SER A 183 -9.52 -13.34 -15.84
N PRO A 184 -8.52 -12.44 -15.74
CA PRO A 184 -8.21 -11.48 -16.79
C PRO A 184 -8.01 -12.12 -18.15
N GLN A 185 -8.46 -11.44 -19.21
CA GLN A 185 -8.24 -11.89 -20.59
C GLN A 185 -6.78 -11.71 -21.00
N LEU A 186 -6.16 -10.61 -20.56
CA LEU A 186 -4.77 -10.27 -20.83
C LEU A 186 -4.13 -9.64 -19.60
N TYR A 187 -2.83 -9.92 -19.48
CA TYR A 187 -1.93 -9.37 -18.49
C TYR A 187 -0.92 -8.46 -19.16
N TYR A 188 -0.75 -7.26 -18.63
CA TYR A 188 0.16 -6.24 -19.15
C TYR A 188 1.24 -5.95 -18.12
N GLN A 189 2.48 -6.29 -18.44
CA GLN A 189 3.61 -5.91 -17.62
C GLN A 189 3.98 -4.46 -17.92
N ALA A 190 4.13 -3.65 -16.87
CA ALA A 190 4.52 -2.26 -17.03
C ALA A 190 5.97 -2.16 -17.54
N ALA A 191 6.22 -1.16 -18.38
CA ALA A 191 7.54 -0.78 -18.82
C ALA A 191 7.80 0.67 -18.40
N ASP A 192 8.84 0.89 -17.57
CA ASP A 192 9.20 2.23 -17.05
C ASP A 192 8.00 2.98 -16.42
N GLY A 193 7.23 2.27 -15.59
CA GLY A 193 6.02 2.82 -14.97
C GLY A 193 4.88 3.10 -15.94
N GLN A 194 4.91 2.62 -17.19
CA GLN A 194 3.82 2.82 -18.15
C GLN A 194 3.10 1.52 -18.48
N ILE A 195 1.78 1.61 -18.59
CA ILE A 195 0.89 0.53 -19.02
C ILE A 195 -0.07 1.09 -20.06
N VAL A 196 -0.18 0.41 -21.20
CA VAL A 196 -1.11 0.77 -22.28
C VAL A 196 -2.06 -0.40 -22.52
N PHE A 197 -3.35 -0.16 -22.30
CA PHE A 197 -4.44 -1.08 -22.59
C PHE A 197 -5.13 -0.66 -23.89
N GLY A 198 -5.13 -1.55 -24.89
CA GLY A 198 -5.65 -1.26 -26.22
C GLY A 198 -4.69 -0.41 -27.05
N GLU A 199 -5.24 0.48 -27.88
CA GLU A 199 -4.46 1.27 -28.83
C GLU A 199 -3.77 2.47 -28.16
N PRO A 200 -2.49 2.77 -28.48
CA PRO A 200 -1.79 3.90 -27.89
C PRO A 200 -2.47 5.24 -28.24
N PHE A 201 -2.37 6.20 -27.31
CA PHE A 201 -2.77 7.58 -27.54
C PHE A 201 -1.91 8.54 -26.72
N GLU A 202 -1.90 9.80 -27.17
CA GLU A 202 -1.16 10.88 -26.52
C GLU A 202 -1.98 11.51 -25.40
N ILE A 203 -1.27 11.86 -24.32
CA ILE A 203 -1.82 12.61 -23.19
C ILE A 203 -1.33 14.05 -23.28
N SER A 204 -2.21 15.02 -23.05
CA SER A 204 -1.77 16.39 -22.75
C SER A 204 -1.27 16.44 -21.30
N GLU A 205 -0.38 17.37 -20.95
CA GLU A 205 0.20 17.49 -19.61
C GLU A 205 -0.86 17.56 -18.50
N PHE A 206 -0.62 16.85 -17.39
CA PHE A 206 -1.46 16.86 -16.19
C PHE A 206 -0.74 17.49 -15.01
N PRO A 207 -1.49 17.95 -13.99
CA PRO A 207 -0.91 18.39 -12.72
C PRO A 207 -0.12 17.27 -12.05
N SER A 208 0.82 17.65 -11.18
CA SER A 208 1.65 16.68 -10.45
C SER A 208 0.76 15.76 -9.61
N SER A 209 1.16 14.49 -9.45
CA SER A 209 0.37 13.54 -8.63
C SER A 209 0.24 14.05 -7.21
N ARG A 210 1.32 14.63 -6.68
CA ARG A 210 1.42 15.20 -5.34
C ARG A 210 0.36 16.29 -5.07
N GLU A 211 0.07 17.14 -6.05
CA GLU A 211 -0.99 18.15 -5.94
C GLU A 211 -2.39 17.50 -5.89
N ILE A 212 -2.61 16.50 -6.74
CA ILE A 212 -3.93 15.87 -6.91
C ILE A 212 -4.30 15.01 -5.71
N ILE A 213 -3.35 14.26 -5.15
CA ILE A 213 -3.60 13.40 -3.98
C ILE A 213 -3.66 14.20 -2.66
N GLY A 214 -3.46 15.53 -2.70
CA GLY A 214 -3.45 16.38 -1.50
C GLY A 214 -2.19 16.24 -0.65
N GLU A 215 -1.18 15.51 -1.13
CA GLU A 215 0.11 15.29 -0.46
C GLU A 215 1.12 16.41 -0.78
N VAL A 216 0.64 17.61 -1.11
CA VAL A 216 1.49 18.81 -1.26
C VAL A 216 2.36 19.01 -0.02
N ASN A 217 1.83 18.66 1.15
CA ASN A 217 2.52 18.74 2.43
C ASN A 217 3.25 17.44 2.84
N ALA A 218 3.20 16.36 2.04
CA ALA A 218 3.95 15.15 2.35
C ALA A 218 5.46 15.47 2.43
N PRO A 219 6.17 14.98 3.46
CA PRO A 219 7.61 15.14 3.54
C PRO A 219 8.29 14.64 2.27
N LEU A 220 9.27 15.40 1.79
CA LEU A 220 10.15 14.93 0.72
C LEU A 220 10.90 13.68 1.18
N ALA A 221 11.12 12.74 0.27
CA ALA A 221 11.82 11.49 0.53
C ALA A 221 13.31 11.56 0.12
N GLY A 222 14.08 10.58 0.58
CA GLY A 222 15.48 10.37 0.26
C GLY A 222 16.34 11.60 0.55
N GLN A 223 17.27 11.88 -0.35
CA GLN A 223 18.19 13.02 -0.22
C GLN A 223 17.45 14.37 -0.26
N LEU A 224 16.33 14.48 -0.98
CA LEU A 224 15.54 15.70 -1.03
C LEU A 224 14.90 16.00 0.33
N GLY A 225 14.42 14.96 1.03
CA GLY A 225 13.97 15.08 2.42
C GLY A 225 15.07 15.53 3.38
N ILE A 226 16.26 14.95 3.24
CA ILE A 226 17.44 15.38 4.01
C ILE A 226 17.78 16.84 3.75
N ASN A 227 17.80 17.27 2.49
CA ASN A 227 18.11 18.65 2.12
C ASN A 227 17.07 19.63 2.70
N ALA A 228 15.79 19.30 2.61
CA ALA A 228 14.72 20.12 3.20
C ALA A 228 14.88 20.27 4.72
N LEU A 229 15.28 19.20 5.43
CA LEU A 229 15.54 19.26 6.86
C LEU A 229 16.81 20.09 7.21
N ILE A 230 17.81 20.11 6.34
CA ILE A 230 18.98 20.98 6.48
C ILE A 230 18.58 22.45 6.28
N GLU A 231 17.82 22.75 5.22
CA GLU A 231 17.31 24.09 4.93
C GLU A 231 16.42 24.63 6.06
N ALA A 232 15.61 23.77 6.68
CA ALA A 232 14.81 24.11 7.86
C ALA A 232 15.64 24.25 9.16
N GLY A 233 16.95 24.00 9.10
CA GLY A 233 17.85 24.01 10.26
C GLY A 233 17.52 22.93 11.31
N ALA A 234 16.83 21.86 10.90
CA ALA A 234 16.53 20.71 11.75
C ALA A 234 17.65 19.67 11.71
N LEU A 235 18.41 19.64 10.62
CA LEU A 235 19.65 18.87 10.47
C LEU A 235 20.83 19.79 10.16
N ARG A 236 22.04 19.34 10.50
CA ARG A 236 23.29 19.83 9.90
C ARG A 236 24.21 18.66 9.56
N PRO A 237 25.13 18.81 8.60
CA PRO A 237 26.19 17.82 8.40
C PRO A 237 26.94 17.56 9.72
N ALA A 238 27.20 16.29 9.99
CA ALA A 238 28.01 15.88 11.12
C ALA A 238 29.50 16.11 10.83
N THR A 239 30.22 16.43 11.89
CA THR A 239 31.68 16.50 11.92
C THR A 239 32.24 15.23 12.55
N VAL A 240 33.54 15.00 12.38
CA VAL A 240 34.26 13.92 13.10
C VAL A 240 34.02 14.02 14.62
N ARG A 241 33.95 15.26 15.14
CA ARG A 241 33.76 15.51 16.57
C ARG A 241 32.42 14.97 17.07
N ASP A 242 31.35 15.15 16.31
CA ASP A 242 30.01 14.70 16.72
C ASP A 242 29.97 13.18 16.94
N LEU A 243 30.65 12.40 16.08
CA LEU A 243 30.77 10.95 16.25
C LEU A 243 31.68 10.57 17.41
N ASN A 244 32.81 11.25 17.58
CA ASN A 244 33.73 11.00 18.68
C ASN A 244 33.05 11.25 20.03
N ASP A 245 32.31 12.35 20.16
CA ASP A 245 31.58 12.71 21.38
C ASP A 245 30.59 11.59 21.77
N TYR A 246 29.92 10.95 20.81
CA TYR A 246 29.06 9.79 21.07
C TYR A 246 29.84 8.54 21.52
N TYR A 247 30.93 8.20 20.84
CA TYR A 247 31.76 7.03 21.21
C TYR A 247 32.44 7.21 22.57
N GLU A 248 32.84 8.43 22.92
CA GLU A 248 33.35 8.79 24.24
C GLU A 248 32.27 8.64 25.30
N ALA A 249 31.07 9.17 25.07
CA ALA A 249 29.96 9.08 26.01
C ALA A 249 29.50 7.63 26.28
N THR A 250 29.57 6.75 25.26
CA THR A 250 29.21 5.32 25.37
C THR A 250 30.32 4.45 25.96
N GLY A 251 31.55 4.98 26.13
CA GLY A 251 32.71 4.20 26.55
C GLY A 251 33.24 3.24 25.47
N LEU A 252 32.78 3.37 24.22
CA LEU A 252 33.18 2.54 23.07
C LEU A 252 34.52 2.97 22.44
N VAL A 253 35.21 3.96 23.01
CA VAL A 253 36.51 4.48 22.56
C VAL A 253 37.58 3.37 22.40
N ASN A 254 37.43 2.23 23.07
CA ASN A 254 38.41 1.13 23.09
C ASN A 254 38.00 -0.16 22.33
N THR A 255 36.90 -0.21 21.59
CA THR A 255 36.50 -1.43 20.84
C THR A 255 37.05 -1.54 19.42
N LYS A 256 37.79 -0.55 18.91
CA LYS A 256 38.63 -0.74 17.71
C LYS A 256 39.89 -1.54 18.04
N LYS A 257 39.68 -2.85 18.18
CA LYS A 257 40.72 -3.87 18.09
C LYS A 257 41.55 -3.58 16.83
N ARG A 258 42.85 -3.40 17.02
CA ARG A 258 43.88 -3.37 15.97
C ARG A 258 43.62 -4.53 15.00
N ILE A 259 43.18 -4.22 13.78
CA ILE A 259 43.27 -5.16 12.66
C ILE A 259 44.66 -4.97 12.07
N ASN A 260 45.59 -5.88 12.41
CA ASN A 260 46.85 -6.16 11.74
C ASN A 260 47.47 -5.03 10.89
N GLY A 261 48.14 -4.06 11.52
CA GLY A 261 49.23 -3.29 10.89
C GLY A 261 48.88 -2.39 9.71
N LEU A 262 47.63 -2.39 9.24
CA LEU A 262 47.10 -1.39 8.34
C LEU A 262 46.38 -0.37 9.21
N VAL A 263 46.89 0.86 9.23
CA VAL A 263 46.05 2.02 9.54
C VAL A 263 45.00 2.03 8.43
N SER A 264 43.93 1.26 8.62
CA SER A 264 42.72 1.45 7.85
C SER A 264 42.35 2.89 8.12
N LYS A 265 42.46 3.73 7.09
CA LYS A 265 41.90 5.07 7.09
C LYS A 265 40.58 4.96 7.82
N THR A 266 40.48 5.54 9.01
CA THR A 266 39.22 5.80 9.69
C THR A 266 38.45 6.90 8.95
N SER A 267 38.44 6.84 7.62
CA SER A 267 37.29 7.22 6.83
C SER A 267 36.28 6.09 7.00
N VAL A 268 35.65 5.99 8.18
CA VAL A 268 34.21 5.76 8.10
C VAL A 268 33.76 6.97 7.32
N ASP A 269 33.45 6.75 6.05
CA ASP A 269 33.02 7.80 5.16
C ASP A 269 31.91 8.57 5.90
N LEU A 270 32.24 9.78 6.38
CA LEU A 270 31.28 10.76 6.91
C LEU A 270 30.24 11.14 5.85
N ILE A 271 30.37 10.59 4.65
CA ILE A 271 29.50 10.68 3.52
C ILE A 271 28.12 10.20 3.99
N LYS A 272 27.30 11.18 4.36
CA LYS A 272 25.91 11.09 4.85
C LYS A 272 25.73 10.83 6.35
N SER A 273 26.44 11.59 7.19
CA SER A 273 26.12 11.72 8.62
C SER A 273 25.56 13.10 8.94
N TYR A 274 24.53 13.17 9.78
CA TYR A 274 23.83 14.40 10.15
C TYR A 274 23.56 14.47 11.65
N VAL A 275 23.68 15.67 12.23
CA VAL A 275 23.25 15.94 13.60
C VAL A 275 21.83 16.45 13.59
N VAL A 276 20.96 15.82 14.39
CA VAL A 276 19.57 16.20 14.58
C VAL A 276 19.49 17.28 15.65
N LEU A 277 19.01 18.47 15.26
CA LEU A 277 18.99 19.66 16.10
C LEU A 277 17.58 20.01 16.62
N LYS A 278 16.53 19.45 16.01
CA LYS A 278 15.12 19.65 16.36
C LYS A 278 14.35 18.34 16.18
N SER A 279 13.13 18.27 16.71
CA SER A 279 12.22 17.14 16.43
C SER A 279 11.97 17.02 14.93
N ILE A 280 12.17 15.83 14.37
CA ILE A 280 11.94 15.53 12.95
C ILE A 280 11.17 14.22 12.78
N THR A 281 10.55 14.08 11.61
CA THR A 281 10.18 12.78 11.05
C THR A 281 11.25 12.41 10.03
N ILE A 282 11.78 11.19 10.11
CA ILE A 282 12.80 10.68 9.19
C ILE A 282 12.18 10.60 7.78
N PRO A 283 12.84 11.15 6.76
CA PRO A 283 12.41 10.98 5.38
C PRO A 283 12.35 9.50 4.99
N ALA A 284 11.32 9.11 4.24
CA ALA A 284 11.26 7.80 3.60
C ALA A 284 12.40 7.64 2.56
N GLY A 285 12.71 6.43 2.12
CA GLY A 285 13.66 6.14 1.05
C GLY A 285 15.13 6.11 1.46
N LEU A 286 15.44 6.05 2.75
CA LEU A 286 16.81 6.02 3.27
C LEU A 286 17.36 4.58 3.34
N PHE A 287 17.35 3.90 2.20
CA PHE A 287 17.86 2.54 2.03
C PHE A 287 19.09 2.50 1.13
N GLY A 288 19.88 1.42 1.25
CA GLY A 288 21.05 1.17 0.41
C GLY A 288 22.01 2.36 0.34
N LYS A 289 22.24 2.89 -0.87
CA LYS A 289 23.11 4.06 -1.09
C LYS A 289 22.59 5.36 -0.46
N ASN A 290 21.31 5.42 -0.09
CA ASN A 290 20.68 6.59 0.52
C ASN A 290 20.61 6.49 2.05
N ALA A 291 21.04 5.39 2.65
CA ALA A 291 21.14 5.26 4.10
C ALA A 291 22.08 6.32 4.68
N VAL A 292 21.71 6.84 5.85
CA VAL A 292 22.47 7.90 6.54
C VAL A 292 22.69 7.55 8.02
N ILE A 293 23.54 8.32 8.69
CA ILE A 293 23.67 8.27 10.15
C ILE A 293 23.07 9.54 10.74
N PHE A 294 22.17 9.38 11.70
CA PHE A 294 21.62 10.46 12.51
C PHE A 294 22.27 10.45 13.90
N ILE A 295 22.77 11.59 14.34
CA ILE A 295 23.26 11.81 15.70
C ILE A 295 22.29 12.76 16.39
N VAL A 296 21.47 12.24 17.31
CA VAL A 296 20.47 13.04 18.02
C VAL A 296 21.18 13.88 19.06
N ALA A 297 21.12 15.21 18.93
CA ALA A 297 21.74 16.09 19.90
C ALA A 297 21.06 15.98 21.27
N LYS A 298 21.84 16.20 22.33
CA LYS A 298 21.33 16.17 23.71
C LYS A 298 20.20 17.18 23.90
N GLY A 299 19.10 16.75 24.51
CA GLY A 299 17.89 17.53 24.71
C GLY A 299 16.91 17.55 23.52
N VAL A 300 17.26 16.92 22.39
CA VAL A 300 16.38 16.79 21.22
C VAL A 300 15.61 15.47 21.29
N LEU A 301 14.32 15.50 20.92
CA LEU A 301 13.48 14.31 20.88
C LEU A 301 13.99 13.29 19.85
N TYR A 302 13.80 12.01 20.15
CA TYR A 302 14.11 10.92 19.23
C TYR A 302 13.29 11.06 17.93
N PRO A 303 13.92 10.95 16.74
CA PRO A 303 13.22 11.09 15.46
C PRO A 303 12.04 10.12 15.31
N LEU A 304 10.94 10.60 14.72
CA LEU A 304 9.79 9.77 14.36
C LEU A 304 9.96 9.15 12.97
N GLY A 305 9.16 8.13 12.64
CA GLY A 305 9.15 7.49 11.32
C GLY A 305 10.11 6.30 11.20
N ASN A 306 10.10 5.66 10.03
CA ASN A 306 10.95 4.50 9.76
C ASN A 306 12.36 4.95 9.35
N PRO A 307 13.44 4.50 10.03
CA PRO A 307 14.81 4.84 9.65
C PRO A 307 15.30 4.15 8.37
N GLY A 308 14.57 3.17 7.84
CA GLY A 308 15.03 2.32 6.74
C GLY A 308 16.33 1.61 7.10
N HIS A 309 17.37 1.76 6.28
CA HIS A 309 18.72 1.24 6.58
C HIS A 309 19.61 2.27 7.28
N SER A 310 19.06 3.38 7.76
CA SER A 310 19.83 4.39 8.49
C SER A 310 20.17 3.92 9.90
N THR A 311 21.12 4.61 10.53
CA THR A 311 21.47 4.38 11.94
C THR A 311 21.27 5.64 12.75
N ILE A 312 20.79 5.49 13.97
CA ILE A 312 20.49 6.57 14.91
C ILE A 312 21.35 6.36 16.15
N TYR A 313 22.21 7.32 16.44
CA TYR A 313 22.95 7.46 17.68
C TYR A 313 22.25 8.52 18.55
N ASP A 314 21.68 8.11 19.68
CA ASP A 314 20.95 9.02 20.56
C ASP A 314 21.79 9.47 21.75
N MET A 315 22.18 10.75 21.78
CA MET A 315 22.99 11.31 22.89
C MET A 315 22.22 11.45 24.21
N ASN A 316 20.90 11.30 24.22
CA ASN A 316 20.10 11.35 25.44
C ASN A 316 20.16 10.04 26.21
N SER A 317 19.93 8.94 25.50
CA SER A 317 19.90 7.60 26.07
C SER A 317 21.22 6.85 25.95
N LEU A 318 22.14 7.35 25.11
CA LEU A 318 23.35 6.65 24.67
C LEU A 318 23.04 5.32 23.96
N SER A 319 21.84 5.21 23.41
CA SER A 319 21.40 4.06 22.63
C SER A 319 21.73 4.21 21.16
N CYS A 320 21.81 3.05 20.50
CA CYS A 320 21.98 2.94 19.07
C CYS A 320 20.81 2.14 18.50
N ALA A 321 20.20 2.64 17.43
CA ALA A 321 19.22 1.89 16.64
C ALA A 321 19.58 1.88 15.14
N GLY A 322 19.36 0.75 14.47
CA GLY A 322 19.59 0.60 13.02
C GLY A 322 20.75 -0.33 12.66
N VAL A 323 21.04 -0.40 11.36
CA VAL A 323 21.88 -1.48 10.78
C VAL A 323 23.35 -1.47 11.23
N TRP A 324 23.85 -0.37 11.79
CA TRP A 324 25.25 -0.21 12.21
C TRP A 324 25.44 -0.30 13.75
N CYS A 325 24.43 -0.71 14.50
CA CYS A 325 24.44 -0.66 15.97
C CYS A 325 25.02 -1.88 16.70
N GLU A 326 25.28 -2.97 16.00
CA GLU A 326 25.80 -4.22 16.57
C GLU A 326 26.96 -4.78 15.75
N ARG A 327 27.96 -3.95 15.42
CA ARG A 327 29.23 -4.41 14.83
C ARG A 327 30.43 -4.02 15.68
#